data_AF-A0A396AJ36-F1
#
_entry.id   AF-A0A396AJ36-F1
#
_cell.length_a   1.000
_cell.length_b   1.000
_cell.length_c   1.000
_cell.angle_alpha   90.00
_cell.angle_beta   90.00
_cell.angle_gamma   90.00
#
_symmetry.space_group_name_H-M   'P 1'
#
loop_
_entity.id
_entity.type
_entity.pdbx_description
1 polymer ?
#
loop_
_entity_poly.entity_id
_entity_poly.type
_entity_poly.pdbx_seq_one_letter_code
_entity_poly.pdbx_strand_id
1 'polypeptide(L)'
;MSNDFFLVDIPEFIPEYDEKRQYGYSDTQLKKQLIQLLCNTSEGYCMYCYNSVKINGNIYADLEHGIEKSIDNEIFEDCIPNISISCSKCNQKYKRLGEKKRISYMKEQKKEIIGCRNIDCKQLCDQMVELRKKYVDNGKILIYPFGNCIIDKNKLEIQYDLLNAKYIPSEKYDYTKHEREVIENHIKLFRLNSPERRNREVPLYCKNVINQKSLLLDIRYNNYIVDLFRKKLEKLNSISKAVEICKIVYFMNFIKMAT
;
A
#
# COMPACT_ATOMS: atom_id res chain seq x y z
N MET A 1 10.95 -20.08 -10.05
CA MET A 1 10.45 -19.26 -8.93
C MET A 1 9.41 -20.08 -8.19
N SER A 2 9.70 -20.48 -6.95
CA SER A 2 8.75 -21.28 -6.15
C SER A 2 7.56 -20.41 -5.80
N ASN A 3 6.38 -20.77 -6.26
CA ASN A 3 5.15 -20.09 -5.89
C ASN A 3 4.77 -20.55 -4.47
N ASP A 4 5.38 -19.92 -3.46
CA ASP A 4 5.07 -20.24 -2.06
C ASP A 4 3.63 -19.81 -1.77
N PHE A 5 2.78 -20.79 -1.43
CA PHE A 5 1.40 -20.52 -1.12
C PHE A 5 1.26 -19.60 0.10
N PHE A 6 2.21 -19.65 1.04
CA PHE A 6 2.16 -18.92 2.30
C PHE A 6 2.64 -17.46 2.20
N LEU A 7 3.11 -17.02 1.03
CA LEU A 7 3.42 -15.62 0.76
C LEU A 7 2.27 -14.97 -0.01
N VAL A 8 1.69 -13.90 0.53
CA VAL A 8 0.63 -13.14 -0.13
C VAL A 8 1.23 -11.91 -0.79
N ASP A 9 1.08 -11.85 -2.10
CA ASP A 9 1.47 -10.69 -2.90
C ASP A 9 0.49 -9.55 -2.70
N ILE A 10 1.04 -8.35 -2.43
CA ILE A 10 0.26 -7.13 -2.40
C ILE A 10 0.44 -6.44 -3.76
N PRO A 11 -0.63 -6.30 -4.55
CA PRO A 11 -0.53 -5.68 -5.88
C PRO A 11 -0.25 -4.18 -5.80
N GLU A 12 0.28 -3.63 -6.89
CA GLU A 12 0.36 -2.17 -7.07
C GLU A 12 -1.04 -1.56 -7.14
N PHE A 13 -1.20 -0.40 -6.52
CA PHE A 13 -2.42 0.40 -6.66
C PHE A 13 -2.28 1.27 -7.91
N ILE A 14 -2.85 0.82 -9.03
CA ILE A 14 -2.81 1.55 -10.31
C ILE A 14 -4.21 2.12 -10.60
N PRO A 15 -4.42 3.43 -10.44
CA PRO A 15 -5.69 4.07 -10.75
C PRO A 15 -5.93 4.14 -12.25
N GLU A 16 -7.16 3.80 -12.65
CA GLU A 16 -7.66 3.96 -14.01
C GLU A 16 -8.48 5.27 -14.08
N TYR A 17 -7.84 6.35 -14.54
CA TYR A 17 -8.50 7.65 -14.65
C TYR A 17 -9.43 7.69 -15.87
N ASP A 18 -10.67 8.16 -15.66
CA ASP A 18 -11.63 8.38 -16.76
C ASP A 18 -11.18 9.60 -17.59
N GLU A 19 -11.00 9.44 -18.90
CA GLU A 19 -10.59 10.51 -19.82
C GLU A 19 -11.54 11.71 -19.79
N LYS A 20 -12.83 11.48 -19.56
CA LYS A 20 -13.88 12.52 -19.56
C LYS A 20 -14.10 13.18 -18.21
N ARG A 21 -13.44 12.71 -17.15
CA ARG A 21 -13.52 13.30 -15.80
C ARG A 21 -12.24 14.03 -15.45
N GLN A 22 -12.40 15.03 -14.58
CA GLN A 22 -11.30 15.73 -13.95
C GLN A 22 -11.17 15.27 -12.50
N TYR A 23 -9.98 15.43 -11.95
CA TYR A 23 -9.65 15.04 -10.59
C TYR A 23 -8.81 16.16 -9.98
N GLY A 24 -8.89 16.34 -8.67
CA GLY A 24 -8.31 17.52 -8.02
C GLY A 24 -8.14 17.31 -6.54
N TYR A 25 -7.25 18.09 -5.92
CA TYR A 25 -7.10 18.12 -4.47
C TYR A 25 -7.76 19.35 -3.86
N SER A 26 -7.58 20.51 -4.51
CA SER A 26 -7.98 21.81 -3.99
C SER A 26 -9.48 22.10 -4.15
N ASP A 27 -10.07 21.73 -5.28
CA ASP A 27 -11.52 21.90 -5.51
C ASP A 27 -12.34 20.81 -4.80
N THR A 28 -13.45 21.21 -4.16
CA THR A 28 -14.25 20.31 -3.31
C THR A 28 -14.92 19.18 -4.12
N GLN A 29 -15.39 19.46 -5.33
CA GLN A 29 -16.07 18.46 -6.16
C GLN A 29 -15.05 17.51 -6.80
N LEU A 30 -13.96 18.04 -7.34
CA LEU A 30 -12.88 17.23 -7.91
C LEU A 30 -12.19 16.37 -6.84
N LYS A 31 -12.07 16.88 -5.61
CA LYS A 31 -11.58 16.12 -4.45
C LYS A 31 -12.45 14.92 -4.12
N LYS A 32 -13.78 15.07 -4.19
CA LYS A 32 -14.73 13.95 -4.00
C LYS A 32 -14.58 12.90 -5.11
N GLN A 33 -14.32 13.33 -6.34
CA GLN A 33 -14.10 12.40 -7.46
C GLN A 33 -12.77 11.64 -7.29
N LEU A 34 -11.71 12.34 -6.88
CA LEU A 34 -10.39 11.75 -6.65
C LEU A 34 -10.39 10.75 -5.50
N ILE A 35 -10.96 11.10 -4.35
CA ILE A 35 -11.03 10.19 -3.19
C ILE A 35 -11.85 8.94 -3.53
N GLN A 36 -12.93 9.09 -4.33
CA GLN A 36 -13.75 7.95 -4.75
C GLN A 36 -13.00 7.03 -5.71
N LEU A 37 -12.28 7.59 -6.68
CA LEU A 37 -11.43 6.82 -7.60
C LEU A 37 -10.39 6.03 -6.82
N LEU A 38 -9.58 6.70 -6.00
CA LEU A 38 -8.48 6.08 -5.26
C LEU A 38 -8.98 5.05 -4.23
N CYS A 39 -10.14 5.29 -3.61
CA CYS A 39 -10.82 4.31 -2.75
C CYS A 39 -11.25 3.07 -3.52
N ASN A 40 -11.75 3.22 -4.74
CA ASN A 40 -12.07 2.06 -5.59
C ASN A 40 -10.79 1.34 -6.03
N THR A 41 -9.74 2.07 -6.41
CA THR A 41 -8.43 1.53 -6.80
C THR A 41 -7.81 0.66 -5.70
N SER A 42 -7.96 1.03 -4.44
CA SER A 42 -7.43 0.25 -3.31
C SER A 42 -8.42 -0.73 -2.70
N GLU A 43 -9.56 -1.00 -3.35
CA GLU A 43 -10.65 -1.84 -2.82
C GLU A 43 -11.18 -1.35 -1.44
N GLY A 44 -10.98 -0.06 -1.14
CA GLY A 44 -11.38 0.59 0.12
C GLY A 44 -10.40 0.39 1.28
N TYR A 45 -9.14 0.10 0.99
CA TYR A 45 -8.07 -0.06 1.97
C TYR A 45 -7.05 1.09 1.91
N CYS A 46 -6.41 1.39 3.04
CA CYS A 46 -5.28 2.32 3.11
C CYS A 46 -4.10 1.77 2.29
N MET A 47 -3.53 2.55 1.37
CA MET A 47 -2.44 2.08 0.50
C MET A 47 -1.12 1.80 1.26
N TYR A 48 -0.95 2.33 2.49
CA TYR A 48 0.26 2.09 3.29
C TYR A 48 0.17 0.95 4.30
N CYS A 49 -1.02 0.68 4.83
CA CYS A 49 -1.15 -0.32 5.90
C CYS A 49 -2.27 -1.32 5.69
N TYR A 50 -2.97 -1.21 4.57
CA TYR A 50 -3.93 -2.19 4.09
C TYR A 50 -5.15 -2.35 5.00
N ASN A 51 -5.32 -1.48 5.99
CA ASN A 51 -6.52 -1.45 6.83
C ASN A 51 -7.66 -0.75 6.10
N SER A 52 -8.89 -1.18 6.35
CA SER A 52 -10.07 -0.60 5.74
C SER A 52 -10.16 0.89 6.04
N VAL A 53 -10.43 1.68 5.00
CA VAL A 53 -10.82 3.08 5.09
C VAL A 53 -12.25 3.28 4.60
N LYS A 54 -12.93 2.24 4.09
CA LYS A 54 -14.33 2.28 3.69
C LYS A 54 -15.18 1.48 4.67
N ILE A 55 -15.96 2.18 5.51
CA ILE A 55 -16.76 1.58 6.57
C ILE A 55 -18.23 1.98 6.36
N ASN A 56 -19.12 0.99 6.26
CA ASN A 56 -20.55 1.21 6.05
C ASN A 56 -20.85 2.14 4.86
N GLY A 57 -20.12 1.99 3.76
CA GLY A 57 -20.24 2.83 2.56
C GLY A 57 -19.51 4.17 2.63
N ASN A 58 -19.16 4.66 3.82
CA ASN A 58 -18.47 5.93 4.02
C ASN A 58 -16.95 5.78 3.91
N ILE A 59 -16.28 6.81 3.37
CA ILE A 59 -14.82 6.83 3.18
C ILE A 59 -14.18 7.69 4.27
N TYR A 60 -13.35 7.05 5.09
CA TYR A 60 -12.56 7.64 6.17
C TYR A 60 -11.07 7.59 5.80
N ALA A 61 -10.70 8.32 4.75
CA ALA A 61 -9.34 8.40 4.24
C ALA A 61 -8.90 9.86 4.07
N ASP A 62 -7.60 10.08 4.21
CA ASP A 62 -6.96 11.31 3.78
C ASP A 62 -6.45 11.14 2.34
N LEU A 63 -6.57 12.20 1.54
CA LEU A 63 -5.75 12.34 0.34
C LEU A 63 -4.33 12.66 0.77
N GLU A 64 -3.39 11.83 0.32
CA GLU A 64 -2.01 11.82 0.77
C GLU A 64 -1.09 12.11 -0.41
N HIS A 65 -0.26 13.15 -0.31
CA HIS A 65 0.72 13.51 -1.32
C HIS A 65 1.99 12.68 -1.13
N GLY A 66 2.27 11.72 -2.02
CA GLY A 66 3.42 10.82 -1.95
C GLY A 66 4.73 11.58 -1.71
N ILE A 67 5.06 12.52 -2.60
CA ILE A 67 6.05 13.58 -2.38
C ILE A 67 5.34 14.79 -1.76
N GLU A 68 5.85 15.32 -0.64
CA GLU A 68 5.19 16.38 0.12
C GLU A 68 5.01 17.68 -0.68
N LYS A 69 3.78 18.19 -0.74
CA LYS A 69 3.49 19.45 -1.44
C LYS A 69 4.23 20.68 -0.92
N SER A 70 4.63 20.69 0.35
CA SER A 70 5.41 21.78 0.95
C SER A 70 6.84 21.94 0.38
N ILE A 71 7.30 21.00 -0.45
CA ILE A 71 8.51 21.15 -1.26
C ILE A 71 8.30 22.23 -2.33
N ASP A 72 7.13 22.21 -2.97
CA ASP A 72 6.67 23.17 -3.97
C ASP A 72 5.15 23.02 -4.20
N ASN A 73 4.36 23.96 -3.68
CA ASN A 73 2.90 23.84 -3.80
C ASN A 73 2.43 24.00 -5.25
N GLU A 74 3.11 24.83 -6.07
CA GLU A 74 2.71 25.03 -7.47
C GLU A 74 2.80 23.73 -8.27
N ILE A 75 3.76 22.87 -7.93
CA ILE A 75 4.02 21.61 -8.64
C ILE A 75 3.21 20.46 -8.06
N PHE A 76 3.24 20.28 -6.74
CA PHE A 76 2.82 19.01 -6.13
C PHE A 76 1.41 19.02 -5.55
N GLU A 77 0.82 20.19 -5.28
CA GLU A 77 -0.48 20.26 -4.61
C GLU A 77 -1.59 19.59 -5.43
N ASP A 78 -1.64 19.87 -6.73
CA ASP A 78 -2.59 19.30 -7.68
C ASP A 78 -1.92 18.37 -8.71
N CYS A 79 -0.75 17.81 -8.39
CA CYS A 79 -0.18 16.70 -9.15
C CYS A 79 -0.94 15.40 -8.83
N ILE A 80 -2.05 15.15 -9.53
CA ILE A 80 -2.96 14.02 -9.25
C ILE A 80 -2.27 12.65 -9.20
N PRO A 81 -1.31 12.32 -10.08
CA PRO A 81 -0.57 11.06 -10.03
C PRO A 81 0.34 10.91 -8.79
N ASN A 82 0.60 12.00 -8.06
CA ASN A 82 1.33 12.01 -6.79
C ASN A 82 0.39 11.84 -5.57
N ILE A 83 -0.92 11.68 -5.78
CA ILE A 83 -1.91 11.65 -4.68
C ILE A 83 -2.48 10.25 -4.51
N SER A 84 -2.41 9.75 -3.29
CA SER A 84 -2.92 8.46 -2.83
C SER A 84 -4.04 8.62 -1.82
N ILE A 85 -4.58 7.49 -1.33
CA ILE A 85 -5.38 7.49 -0.11
C ILE A 85 -4.71 6.70 1.00
N SER A 86 -4.79 7.24 2.21
CA SER A 86 -4.32 6.55 3.40
C SER A 86 -5.21 6.84 4.61
N CYS A 87 -5.14 5.99 5.63
CA CYS A 87 -5.79 6.27 6.90
C CYS A 87 -5.05 7.40 7.63
N SER A 88 -5.77 8.15 8.46
CA SER A 88 -5.22 9.30 9.22
C SER A 88 -3.96 8.94 10.01
N LYS A 89 -3.90 7.74 10.59
CA LYS A 89 -2.71 7.28 11.34
C LYS A 89 -1.47 7.15 10.46
N CYS A 90 -1.61 6.66 9.22
CA CYS A 90 -0.49 6.58 8.29
C CYS A 90 -0.06 7.97 7.83
N ASN A 91 -1.01 8.79 7.38
CA ASN A 91 -0.75 10.13 6.86
C ASN A 91 -0.23 11.12 7.91
N GLN A 92 -0.98 11.28 9.00
CA GLN A 92 -0.80 12.37 9.96
C GLN A 92 0.23 12.05 11.05
N LYS A 93 0.57 10.77 11.24
CA LYS A 93 1.56 10.34 12.25
C LYS A 93 2.80 9.71 11.63
N TYR A 94 2.66 8.56 10.96
CA TYR A 94 3.83 7.78 10.54
C TYR A 94 4.59 8.44 9.41
N LYS A 95 3.89 8.95 8.39
CA LYS A 95 4.55 9.65 7.28
C LYS A 95 5.26 10.92 7.74
N ARG A 96 4.74 11.62 8.75
CA ARG A 96 5.38 12.82 9.33
C ARG A 96 6.75 12.53 9.97
N LEU A 97 7.04 11.28 10.35
CA LEU A 97 8.36 10.91 10.84
C LEU A 97 9.40 11.06 9.73
N GLY A 98 10.43 11.86 9.98
CA GLY A 98 11.49 12.14 9.01
C GLY A 98 11.11 13.12 7.89
N GLU A 99 9.88 13.64 7.88
CA GLU A 99 9.37 14.53 6.82
C GLU A 99 10.25 15.76 6.60
N LYS A 100 10.67 16.44 7.66
CA LYS A 100 11.53 17.63 7.55
C LYS A 100 12.84 17.33 6.79
N LYS A 101 13.44 16.16 7.01
CA LYS A 101 14.68 15.75 6.33
C LYS A 101 14.42 15.47 4.85
N ARG A 102 13.35 14.74 4.53
CA ARG A 102 12.95 14.47 3.15
C ARG A 102 12.66 15.77 2.39
N ILE A 103 11.88 16.68 2.96
CA ILE A 103 11.59 17.98 2.35
C ILE A 103 12.88 18.75 2.04
N SER A 104 13.81 18.81 3.01
CA SER A 104 15.08 19.53 2.83
C SER A 104 15.87 18.96 1.66
N TYR A 105 16.02 17.64 1.58
CA TYR A 105 16.70 16.97 0.49
C TYR A 105 16.02 17.25 -0.86
N MET A 106 14.69 17.11 -0.93
CA MET A 106 13.95 17.25 -2.18
C MET A 106 13.89 18.66 -2.72
N LYS A 107 14.00 19.70 -1.88
CA LYS A 107 14.10 21.09 -2.35
C LYS A 107 15.34 21.32 -3.22
N GLU A 108 16.41 20.56 -3.01
CA GLU A 108 17.61 20.62 -3.85
C GLU A 108 17.43 19.81 -5.14
N GLN A 109 16.69 18.70 -5.09
CA GLN A 109 16.48 17.78 -6.21
C GLN A 109 15.41 18.25 -7.21
N LYS A 110 14.40 19.01 -6.76
CA LYS A 110 13.24 19.39 -7.60
C LYS A 110 13.58 20.26 -8.82
N LYS A 111 14.81 20.76 -8.93
CA LYS A 111 15.27 21.66 -10.01
C LYS A 111 15.00 21.11 -11.42
N GLU A 112 14.75 19.81 -11.52
CA GLU A 112 14.45 19.08 -12.75
C GLU A 112 12.98 19.21 -13.23
N ILE A 113 12.04 19.68 -12.39
CA ILE A 113 10.65 19.91 -12.80
C ILE A 113 10.46 21.38 -13.19
N ILE A 114 10.35 21.64 -14.49
CA ILE A 114 10.12 22.98 -15.05
C ILE A 114 8.72 23.03 -15.66
N GLY A 115 7.89 23.98 -15.22
CA GLY A 115 6.64 24.33 -15.92
C GLY A 115 5.44 23.40 -15.71
N CYS A 116 5.50 22.45 -14.77
CA CYS A 116 4.34 21.62 -14.44
C CYS A 116 3.29 22.43 -13.69
N ARG A 117 2.16 22.74 -14.35
CA ARG A 117 0.97 23.41 -13.77
C ARG A 117 -0.34 22.73 -14.19
N ASN A 118 -0.24 21.55 -14.79
CA ASN A 118 -1.40 20.91 -15.41
C ASN A 118 -2.17 20.07 -14.40
N ILE A 119 -3.39 20.50 -14.10
CA ILE A 119 -4.35 19.80 -13.24
C ILE A 119 -4.94 18.53 -13.91
N ASP A 120 -4.80 18.39 -15.23
CA ASP A 120 -5.33 17.25 -16.00
C ASP A 120 -4.35 16.06 -16.09
N CYS A 121 -3.26 16.07 -15.31
CA CYS A 121 -2.31 14.96 -15.28
C CYS A 121 -2.98 13.66 -14.78
N LYS A 122 -2.96 12.60 -15.61
CA LYS A 122 -3.52 11.28 -15.27
C LYS A 122 -2.47 10.16 -15.20
N GLN A 123 -1.21 10.48 -15.49
CA GLN A 123 -0.10 9.53 -15.49
C GLN A 123 1.17 10.19 -14.93
N LEU A 124 2.09 9.38 -14.39
CA LEU A 124 3.41 9.86 -14.00
C LEU A 124 4.20 10.27 -15.24
N CYS A 125 4.64 11.54 -15.31
CA CYS A 125 5.59 11.97 -16.32
C CYS A 125 7.01 11.53 -15.94
N ASP A 126 7.92 11.50 -16.92
CA ASP A 126 9.31 11.05 -16.74
C ASP A 126 10.04 11.81 -15.62
N GLN A 127 9.83 13.12 -15.53
CA GLN A 127 10.40 13.95 -14.47
C GLN A 127 9.91 13.51 -13.07
N MET A 128 8.62 13.17 -12.95
CA MET A 128 8.08 12.64 -11.70
C MET A 128 8.60 11.25 -11.41
N VAL A 129 8.81 10.39 -12.41
CA VAL A 129 9.40 9.06 -12.22
C VAL A 129 10.81 9.18 -11.61
N GLU A 130 11.66 10.04 -12.18
CA GLU A 130 13.02 10.25 -11.65
C GLU A 130 13.01 10.87 -10.25
N LEU A 131 12.13 11.85 -10.01
CA LEU A 131 12.02 12.46 -8.70
C LEU A 131 11.53 11.46 -7.63
N ARG A 132 10.59 10.57 -8.01
CA ARG A 132 10.10 9.49 -7.16
C ARG A 132 11.22 8.52 -6.79
N LYS A 133 12.12 8.14 -7.72
CA LYS A 133 13.29 7.30 -7.42
C LYS A 133 14.17 7.92 -6.33
N LYS A 134 14.52 9.20 -6.48
CA LYS A 134 15.32 9.96 -5.50
C LYS A 134 14.62 10.06 -4.15
N TYR A 135 13.31 10.32 -4.16
CA TYR A 135 12.49 10.41 -2.95
C TYR A 135 12.43 9.09 -2.18
N VAL A 136 12.13 8.00 -2.89
CA VAL A 136 12.05 6.65 -2.33
C VAL A 136 13.39 6.22 -1.76
N ASP A 137 14.48 6.47 -2.49
CA ASP A 137 15.83 6.12 -2.05
C ASP A 137 16.27 6.91 -0.82
N ASN A 138 16.11 8.24 -0.80
CA ASN A 138 16.51 9.05 0.34
C ASN A 138 15.60 8.85 1.55
N GLY A 139 14.28 8.85 1.30
CA GLY A 139 13.27 8.77 2.34
C GLY A 139 13.04 7.37 2.88
N LYS A 140 13.54 6.35 2.18
CA LYS A 140 13.31 4.92 2.46
C LYS A 140 11.82 4.61 2.66
N ILE A 141 11.00 5.18 1.78
CA ILE A 141 9.55 5.14 1.84
C ILE A 141 9.01 4.85 0.44
N LEU A 142 8.30 3.73 0.29
CA LEU A 142 7.49 3.47 -0.89
C LEU A 142 6.31 4.45 -0.95
N ILE A 143 6.01 4.96 -2.13
CA ILE A 143 4.95 5.92 -2.40
C ILE A 143 3.92 5.31 -3.35
N TYR A 144 2.66 5.65 -3.13
CA TYR A 144 1.52 5.19 -3.92
C TYR A 144 0.77 6.42 -4.45
N PRO A 145 -0.12 6.28 -5.45
CA PRO A 145 -0.32 5.11 -6.30
C PRO A 145 0.90 4.83 -7.20
N PHE A 146 0.85 3.74 -7.97
CA PHE A 146 1.90 3.24 -8.86
C PHE A 146 3.09 2.51 -8.20
N GLY A 147 3.87 1.83 -9.04
CA GLY A 147 5.07 1.10 -8.65
C GLY A 147 6.18 1.97 -8.06
N ASN A 148 7.10 1.31 -7.37
CA ASN A 148 8.26 1.92 -6.75
C ASN A 148 9.53 1.26 -7.29
N CYS A 149 10.52 2.07 -7.60
CA CYS A 149 11.87 1.62 -7.93
C CYS A 149 12.86 2.70 -7.48
N ILE A 150 14.10 2.32 -7.25
CA ILE A 150 15.22 3.25 -6.99
C ILE A 150 16.25 3.21 -8.11
N ILE A 151 16.32 2.08 -8.80
CA ILE A 151 17.04 1.83 -10.05
C ILE A 151 16.09 1.06 -10.97
N ASP A 152 16.23 1.18 -12.29
CA ASP A 152 15.34 0.53 -13.28
C ASP A 152 15.53 -1.00 -13.38
N LYS A 153 15.90 -1.65 -12.27
CA LYS A 153 16.14 -3.09 -12.17
C LYS A 153 14.95 -3.82 -11.56
N ASN A 154 14.66 -3.56 -10.29
CA ASN A 154 13.61 -4.27 -9.55
C ASN A 154 12.52 -3.31 -9.09
N LYS A 155 11.26 -3.75 -9.22
CA LYS A 155 10.13 -3.12 -8.54
C LYS A 155 10.19 -3.43 -7.04
N LEU A 156 10.08 -2.41 -6.21
CA LEU A 156 10.10 -2.54 -4.76
C LEU A 156 8.69 -2.86 -4.23
N GLU A 157 8.46 -4.15 -3.96
CA GLU A 157 7.18 -4.70 -3.52
C GLU A 157 7.25 -5.28 -2.10
N ILE A 158 6.12 -5.20 -1.41
CA ILE A 158 5.89 -5.85 -0.10
C ILE A 158 5.06 -7.11 -0.29
N GLN A 159 5.43 -8.17 0.42
CA GLN A 159 4.62 -9.37 0.60
C GLN A 159 4.20 -9.52 2.05
N TYR A 160 3.16 -10.31 2.29
CA TYR A 160 2.77 -10.75 3.62
C TYR A 160 3.06 -12.23 3.81
N ASP A 161 3.90 -12.54 4.78
CA ASP A 161 4.18 -13.90 5.22
C ASP A 161 3.09 -14.36 6.18
N LEU A 162 2.26 -15.31 5.73
CA LEU A 162 1.14 -15.84 6.49
C LEU A 162 1.58 -16.63 7.72
N LEU A 163 2.70 -17.35 7.65
CA LEU A 163 3.17 -18.19 8.76
C LEU A 163 3.76 -17.34 9.88
N ASN A 164 4.48 -16.28 9.52
CA ASN A 164 5.09 -15.36 10.49
C ASN A 164 4.17 -14.19 10.89
N ALA A 165 3.10 -13.95 10.13
CA ALA A 165 2.25 -12.77 10.22
C ALA A 165 3.03 -11.46 10.22
N LYS A 166 3.86 -11.31 9.18
CA LYS A 166 4.72 -10.15 8.98
C LYS A 166 4.70 -9.71 7.53
N TYR A 167 4.74 -8.41 7.34
CA TYR A 167 5.09 -7.79 6.07
C TYR A 167 6.60 -7.91 5.86
N ILE A 168 7.01 -8.31 4.67
CA ILE A 168 8.42 -8.51 4.28
C ILE A 168 8.67 -7.94 2.88
N PRO A 169 9.92 -7.66 2.50
CA PRO A 169 10.27 -7.49 1.09
C PRO A 169 9.81 -8.69 0.26
N SER A 170 9.28 -8.44 -0.94
CA SER A 170 8.83 -9.53 -1.82
C SER A 170 9.97 -10.46 -2.23
N GLU A 171 9.77 -11.76 -2.12
CA GLU A 171 10.73 -12.77 -2.60
C GLU A 171 10.59 -13.08 -4.11
N LYS A 172 9.82 -12.27 -4.86
CA LYS A 172 9.72 -12.37 -6.32
C LYS A 172 10.98 -11.90 -7.04
N TYR A 173 11.73 -10.99 -6.41
CA TYR A 173 12.84 -10.29 -7.03
C TYR A 173 14.12 -10.58 -6.27
N ASP A 174 15.23 -10.68 -7.00
CA ASP A 174 16.56 -10.73 -6.41
C ASP A 174 17.02 -9.30 -6.07
N TYR A 175 16.50 -8.79 -4.95
CA TYR A 175 16.83 -7.46 -4.46
C TYR A 175 18.28 -7.38 -3.97
N THR A 176 18.94 -6.29 -4.35
CA THR A 176 20.18 -5.89 -3.68
C THR A 176 19.94 -5.58 -2.20
N LYS A 177 21.01 -5.59 -1.40
CA LYS A 177 20.94 -5.20 0.02
C LYS A 177 20.29 -3.83 0.22
N HIS A 178 20.60 -2.88 -0.67
CA HIS A 178 20.07 -1.52 -0.63
C HIS A 178 18.57 -1.46 -0.96
N GLU A 179 18.11 -2.20 -1.97
CA GLU A 179 16.68 -2.32 -2.30
C GLU A 179 15.88 -2.96 -1.16
N ARG A 180 16.41 -4.03 -0.55
CA ARG A 180 15.79 -4.64 0.65
C ARG A 180 15.69 -3.64 1.80
N GLU A 181 16.76 -2.89 2.06
CA GLU A 181 16.79 -1.87 3.12
C GLU A 181 15.72 -0.79 2.93
N VAL A 182 15.45 -0.35 1.69
CA VAL A 182 14.37 0.61 1.39
C VAL A 182 13.01 0.05 1.81
N ILE A 183 12.70 -1.19 1.43
CA ILE A 183 11.41 -1.82 1.72
C ILE A 183 11.26 -2.07 3.23
N GLU A 184 12.31 -2.57 3.88
CA GLU A 184 12.33 -2.82 5.32
C GLU A 184 12.13 -1.54 6.13
N ASN A 185 12.77 -0.44 5.71
CA ASN A 185 12.58 0.85 6.36
C ASN A 185 11.17 1.41 6.14
N HIS A 186 10.53 1.20 5.00
CA HIS A 186 9.11 1.53 4.82
C HIS A 186 8.24 0.73 5.81
N ILE A 187 8.44 -0.58 5.90
CA ILE A 187 7.73 -1.45 6.85
C ILE A 187 7.91 -0.96 8.29
N LYS A 188 9.13 -0.55 8.65
CA LYS A 188 9.48 -0.01 9.97
C LYS A 188 8.85 1.36 10.22
N LEU A 189 8.89 2.27 9.24
CA LEU A 189 8.34 3.63 9.32
C LEU A 189 6.86 3.60 9.66
N PHE A 190 6.10 2.77 8.95
CA PHE A 190 4.68 2.56 9.21
C PHE A 190 4.41 1.54 10.34
N ARG A 191 5.45 0.97 10.95
CA ARG A 191 5.34 -0.01 12.03
C ARG A 191 4.44 -1.19 11.69
N LEU A 192 4.45 -1.67 10.44
CA LEU A 192 3.48 -2.67 9.97
C LEU A 192 3.59 -4.01 10.74
N ASN A 193 4.79 -4.31 11.26
CA ASN A 193 5.08 -5.51 12.04
C ASN A 193 5.11 -5.28 13.56
N SER A 194 4.78 -4.08 14.06
CA SER A 194 4.80 -3.83 15.51
C SER A 194 3.63 -4.53 16.21
N PRO A 195 3.73 -4.88 17.50
CA PRO A 195 2.66 -5.57 18.24
C PRO A 195 1.29 -4.87 18.17
N GLU A 196 1.28 -3.53 18.08
CA GLU A 196 0.06 -2.70 18.04
C GLU A 196 -0.56 -2.61 16.64
N ARG A 197 0.17 -3.02 15.60
CA ARG A 197 -0.28 -2.93 14.20
C ARG A 197 -0.24 -4.25 13.45
N ARG A 198 0.32 -5.30 14.06
CA ARG A 198 0.36 -6.65 13.49
C ARG A 198 -1.05 -7.04 13.07
N ASN A 199 -1.15 -7.59 11.86
CA ASN A 199 -2.42 -8.00 11.30
C ASN A 199 -2.98 -9.21 12.06
N ARG A 200 -4.07 -9.01 12.80
CA ARG A 200 -4.81 -10.06 13.53
C ARG A 200 -6.02 -10.58 12.76
N GLU A 201 -6.36 -9.96 11.64
CA GLU A 201 -7.52 -10.34 10.82
C GLU A 201 -7.26 -11.64 10.06
N VAL A 202 -6.02 -11.90 9.64
CA VAL A 202 -5.64 -13.17 8.99
C VAL A 202 -5.90 -14.40 9.86
N PRO A 203 -5.38 -14.49 11.11
CA PRO A 203 -5.69 -15.64 11.97
C PRO A 203 -7.17 -15.69 12.35
N LEU A 204 -7.85 -14.55 12.52
CA LEU A 204 -9.30 -14.53 12.76
C LEU A 204 -10.08 -15.12 11.57
N TYR A 205 -9.73 -14.72 10.35
CA TYR A 205 -10.31 -15.27 9.12
C TYR A 205 -10.08 -16.79 9.05
N CYS A 206 -8.85 -17.24 9.29
CA CYS A 206 -8.53 -18.67 9.29
C CYS A 206 -9.39 -19.44 10.30
N LYS A 207 -9.55 -18.92 11.52
CA LYS A 207 -10.43 -19.53 12.54
C LYS A 207 -11.87 -19.65 12.05
N ASN A 208 -12.39 -18.61 11.41
CA ASN A 208 -13.76 -18.62 10.90
C ASN A 208 -13.94 -19.62 9.74
N VAL A 209 -12.97 -19.72 8.82
CA VAL A 209 -12.96 -20.72 7.75
C VAL A 209 -12.95 -22.14 8.31
N ILE A 210 -12.13 -22.41 9.32
CA ILE A 210 -12.07 -23.73 9.98
C ILE A 210 -13.40 -24.10 10.61
N ASN A 211 -14.00 -23.17 11.36
CA ASN A 211 -15.24 -23.41 12.09
C ASN A 211 -16.44 -23.60 11.18
N GLN A 212 -16.55 -22.77 10.14
CA GLN A 212 -17.72 -22.74 9.26
C GLN A 212 -17.56 -23.64 8.03
N LYS A 213 -16.33 -24.12 7.76
CA LYS A 213 -15.99 -24.87 6.54
C LYS A 213 -16.44 -24.12 5.27
N SER A 214 -16.22 -22.81 5.24
CA SER A 214 -16.59 -21.90 4.16
C SER A 214 -15.52 -20.81 4.00
N LEU A 215 -15.34 -20.29 2.78
CA LEU A 215 -14.41 -19.18 2.49
C LEU A 215 -14.96 -17.80 2.86
N LEU A 216 -16.25 -17.73 3.27
CA LEU A 216 -16.89 -16.51 3.77
C LEU A 216 -16.87 -15.36 2.75
N LEU A 217 -17.22 -15.67 1.50
CA LEU A 217 -17.06 -14.76 0.36
C LEU A 217 -17.75 -13.40 0.56
N ASP A 218 -18.90 -13.39 1.23
CA ASP A 218 -19.69 -12.17 1.47
C ASP A 218 -19.29 -11.39 2.73
N ILE A 219 -18.31 -11.89 3.49
CA ILE A 219 -17.84 -11.23 4.71
C ILE A 219 -16.64 -10.35 4.38
N ARG A 220 -16.76 -9.05 4.66
CA ARG A 220 -15.66 -8.10 4.57
C ARG A 220 -14.83 -8.11 5.86
N TYR A 221 -13.51 -8.14 5.72
CA TYR A 221 -12.56 -8.01 6.82
C TYR A 221 -11.91 -6.63 6.81
N ASN A 222 -11.31 -6.25 7.93
CA ASN A 222 -10.75 -4.91 8.09
C ASN A 222 -9.33 -4.77 7.50
N ASN A 223 -8.79 -5.80 6.85
CA ASN A 223 -7.46 -5.77 6.28
C ASN A 223 -7.39 -6.49 4.92
N TYR A 224 -6.81 -5.82 3.92
CA TYR A 224 -6.75 -6.28 2.53
C TYR A 224 -6.05 -7.63 2.34
N ILE A 225 -5.10 -7.97 3.21
CA ILE A 225 -4.39 -9.26 3.14
C ILE A 225 -5.37 -10.42 3.25
N VAL A 226 -6.48 -10.28 3.98
CA VAL A 226 -7.51 -11.32 4.06
C VAL A 226 -8.17 -11.53 2.70
N ASP A 227 -8.50 -10.47 1.98
CA ASP A 227 -9.14 -10.57 0.65
C ASP A 227 -8.18 -11.21 -0.36
N LEU A 228 -6.90 -10.80 -0.34
CA LEU A 228 -5.86 -11.38 -1.18
C LEU A 228 -5.63 -12.87 -0.85
N PHE A 229 -5.58 -13.22 0.43
CA PHE A 229 -5.41 -14.61 0.85
C PHE A 229 -6.62 -15.46 0.47
N ARG A 230 -7.84 -14.94 0.66
CA ARG A 230 -9.08 -15.58 0.21
C ARG A 230 -9.06 -15.86 -1.29
N LYS A 231 -8.69 -14.87 -2.12
CA LYS A 231 -8.51 -15.06 -3.57
C LYS A 231 -7.49 -16.17 -3.89
N LYS A 232 -6.44 -16.38 -3.08
CA LYS A 232 -5.52 -17.54 -3.24
C LYS A 232 -6.19 -18.87 -2.86
N LEU A 233 -6.97 -18.91 -1.79
CA LEU A 233 -7.69 -20.11 -1.34
C LEU A 233 -8.78 -20.53 -2.33
N GLU A 234 -9.51 -19.58 -2.91
CA GLU A 234 -10.53 -19.84 -3.94
C GLU A 234 -9.96 -20.61 -5.12
N LYS A 235 -8.76 -20.24 -5.58
CA LYS A 235 -8.06 -20.89 -6.70
C LYS A 235 -7.73 -22.37 -6.47
N LEU A 236 -7.78 -22.86 -5.21
CA LEU A 236 -7.60 -24.27 -4.91
C LEU A 236 -8.78 -25.13 -5.36
N ASN A 237 -9.95 -24.52 -5.57
CA ASN A 237 -11.22 -25.19 -5.91
C ASN A 237 -11.55 -26.35 -4.96
N SER A 238 -11.14 -26.24 -3.69
CA SER A 238 -11.27 -27.30 -2.69
C SER A 238 -11.34 -26.71 -1.28
N ILE A 239 -12.53 -26.78 -0.68
CA ILE A 239 -12.75 -26.25 0.67
C ILE A 239 -11.97 -27.02 1.73
N SER A 240 -11.79 -28.33 1.56
CA SER A 240 -10.99 -29.15 2.50
C SER A 240 -9.53 -28.70 2.53
N LYS A 241 -8.90 -28.51 1.35
CA LYS A 241 -7.54 -27.99 1.25
C LYS A 241 -7.43 -26.58 1.82
N ALA A 242 -8.40 -25.72 1.56
CA ALA A 242 -8.41 -24.37 2.13
C ALA A 242 -8.48 -24.40 3.67
N VAL A 243 -9.32 -25.28 4.24
CA VAL A 243 -9.40 -25.48 5.69
C VAL A 243 -8.07 -25.99 6.26
N GLU A 244 -7.39 -26.94 5.60
CA GLU A 244 -6.07 -27.43 6.03
C GLU A 244 -5.02 -26.31 6.06
N ILE A 245 -4.98 -25.48 5.02
CA ILE A 245 -4.06 -24.33 4.97
C ILE A 245 -4.40 -23.32 6.06
N CYS A 246 -5.68 -23.01 6.27
CA CYS A 246 -6.12 -22.13 7.35
C CYS A 246 -5.74 -22.69 8.73
N LYS A 247 -5.78 -24.01 8.95
CA LYS A 247 -5.29 -24.63 10.19
C LYS A 247 -3.80 -24.35 10.38
N ILE A 248 -2.98 -24.59 9.37
CA ILE A 248 -1.53 -24.33 9.43
C ILE A 248 -1.26 -22.87 9.79
N VAL A 249 -1.87 -21.93 9.04
CA VAL A 249 -1.70 -20.49 9.28
C VAL A 249 -2.16 -20.12 10.69
N TYR A 250 -3.35 -20.56 11.12
CA TYR A 250 -3.90 -20.26 12.44
C TYR A 250 -3.02 -20.75 13.58
N PHE A 251 -2.56 -22.01 13.55
CA PHE A 251 -1.72 -22.57 14.62
C PHE A 251 -0.34 -21.91 14.69
N MET A 252 0.29 -21.65 13.54
CA MET A 252 1.57 -20.95 13.48
C MET A 252 1.48 -19.54 14.06
N ASN A 253 0.37 -18.84 13.79
CA ASN A 253 0.11 -17.52 14.34
C ASN A 253 -0.19 -17.55 15.84
N PHE A 254 -0.97 -18.53 16.30
CA PHE A 254 -1.29 -18.70 17.72
C PHE A 254 -0.03 -18.92 18.56
N ILE A 255 0.87 -19.80 18.12
CA ILE A 255 2.15 -20.05 18.80
C ILE A 255 2.95 -18.73 18.91
N LYS A 256 3.07 -17.98 17.81
CA LYS A 256 3.78 -16.68 17.78
C LYS A 256 3.07 -15.52 18.49
N MET A 257 1.87 -15.73 18.99
CA MET A 257 1.16 -14.76 19.83
C MET A 257 1.28 -15.10 21.32
N ALA A 258 1.57 -16.37 21.63
CA ALA A 258 1.80 -16.86 22.99
C ALA A 258 3.27 -16.74 23.43
N THR A 259 4.20 -16.56 22.48
CA THR A 259 5.64 -16.31 22.69
C THR A 259 6.01 -14.89 22.31
#